data_AF-A0AAW4VWZ4-F1
#
_entry.id   AF-A0AAW4VWZ4-F1
#
_cell.length_a   1.000
_cell.length_b   1.000
_cell.length_c   1.000
_cell.angle_alpha   90.00
_cell.angle_beta   90.00
_cell.angle_gamma   90.00
#
_symmetry.space_group_name_H-M   'P 1'
#
loop_
_entity.id
_entity.type
_entity.pdbx_description
1 polymer ?
#
loop_
_entity_poly.entity_id
_entity_poly.type
_entity_poly.pdbx_seq_one_letter_code
_entity_poly.pdbx_strand_id
1 'polypeptide(L)'
;SVSARDAILREIISNSLAHRDYSSDYVAKMVIEKDRIFAESSNRTHGFGNLNLTTFEPFPKNPAISKVFREIGLADELGSGMRNT
;
A
#
# COMPACT_ATOMS: atom_id res chain seq x y z
N SER A 1 -16.60 -16.66 -7.81
CA SER A 1 -15.69 -15.70 -8.47
C SER A 1 -15.32 -14.64 -7.45
N VAL A 2 -14.08 -14.13 -7.47
CA VAL A 2 -13.68 -12.99 -6.63
C VAL A 2 -14.10 -11.71 -7.35
N SER A 3 -14.77 -10.81 -6.65
CA SER A 3 -15.18 -9.51 -7.19
C SER A 3 -13.96 -8.61 -7.41
N ALA A 4 -13.82 -8.00 -8.59
CA ALA A 4 -12.73 -7.07 -8.89
C ALA A 4 -12.70 -5.88 -7.90
N ARG A 5 -13.88 -5.39 -7.50
CA ARG A 5 -14.02 -4.37 -6.47
C ARG A 5 -13.39 -4.83 -5.14
N ASP A 6 -13.66 -6.06 -4.74
CA ASP A 6 -13.21 -6.58 -3.46
C ASP A 6 -11.69 -6.83 -3.48
N ALA A 7 -11.14 -7.25 -4.62
CA ALA A 7 -9.69 -7.38 -4.82
C ALA A 7 -8.99 -6.01 -4.75
N ILE A 8 -9.49 -5.00 -5.46
CA ILE A 8 -8.93 -3.64 -5.46
C ILE A 8 -9.00 -3.02 -4.06
N LEU A 9 -10.15 -3.10 -3.39
CA LEU A 9 -10.31 -2.53 -2.05
C LEU A 9 -9.43 -3.24 -1.01
N ARG A 10 -9.27 -4.57 -1.13
CA ARG A 10 -8.36 -5.33 -0.26
C ARG A 10 -6.93 -4.82 -0.42
N GLU A 11 -6.47 -4.63 -1.66
CA GLU A 11 -5.12 -4.13 -1.93
C GLU A 11 -4.91 -2.72 -1.36
N ILE A 12 -5.86 -1.80 -1.57
CA ILE A 12 -5.81 -0.44 -1.03
C ILE A 12 -5.72 -0.46 0.51
N ILE A 13 -6.56 -1.26 1.17
CA ILE A 13 -6.60 -1.34 2.64
C ILE A 13 -5.32 -1.97 3.19
N SER A 14 -4.89 -3.10 2.63
CA SER A 14 -3.68 -3.80 3.06
C SER A 14 -2.45 -2.91 2.93
N ASN A 15 -2.28 -2.24 1.79
CA ASN A 15 -1.17 -1.31 1.58
C ASN A 15 -1.25 -0.11 2.51
N SER A 16 -2.45 0.45 2.72
CA SER A 16 -2.64 1.58 3.64
C SER A 16 -2.22 1.24 5.07
N LEU A 17 -2.48 0.03 5.53
CA LEU A 17 -2.07 -0.43 6.86
C LEU A 17 -0.58 -0.78 6.92
N ALA A 18 -0.07 -1.57 5.96
CA ALA A 18 1.32 -2.00 5.96
C ALA A 18 2.31 -0.85 5.78
N HIS A 19 1.95 0.18 5.01
CA HIS A 19 2.82 1.32 4.68
C HIS A 19 2.52 2.59 5.45
N ARG A 20 1.59 2.56 6.42
CA ARG A 20 1.28 3.72 7.26
C ARG A 20 2.53 4.23 7.97
N ASP A 21 2.66 5.55 8.05
CA ASP A 21 3.62 6.18 8.96
C ASP A 21 3.07 6.20 10.40
N TYR A 22 3.37 5.16 11.17
CA TYR A 22 2.93 5.05 12.56
C TYR A 22 3.65 6.03 13.50
N SER A 23 4.65 6.77 13.03
CA SER A 23 5.31 7.82 13.80
C SER A 23 4.60 9.18 13.72
N SER A 24 3.60 9.31 12.85
CA SER A 24 2.83 10.53 12.65
C SER A 24 1.43 10.41 13.25
N ASP A 25 0.97 11.51 13.84
CA ASP A 25 -0.38 11.71 14.37
C ASP A 25 -1.43 11.96 13.28
N TYR A 26 -1.01 12.20 12.03
CA TYR A 26 -1.93 12.39 10.91
C TYR A 26 -2.78 11.13 10.70
N VAL A 27 -4.10 11.34 10.65
CA VAL A 27 -5.05 10.26 10.43
C VAL A 27 -5.03 9.86 8.96
N ALA A 28 -4.50 8.67 8.66
CA ALA A 28 -4.64 8.08 7.33
C ALA A 28 -6.12 7.81 7.02
N LYS A 29 -6.56 8.14 5.80
CA LYS A 29 -7.96 8.03 5.36
C LYS A 29 -8.04 7.33 4.01
N MET A 30 -9.13 6.62 3.80
CA MET A 30 -9.59 6.18 2.48
C MET A 30 -10.86 6.98 2.18
N VAL A 31 -10.81 7.79 1.14
CA VAL A 31 -11.91 8.68 0.73
C VAL A 31 -12.56 8.09 -0.50
N ILE A 32 -13.87 7.93 -0.45
CA ILE A 32 -14.70 7.43 -1.54
C ILE A 32 -15.57 8.60 -2.00
N GLU A 33 -15.34 9.05 -3.23
CA GLU A 33 -16.14 10.07 -3.89
C GLU A 33 -16.98 9.43 -5.00
N LYS A 34 -17.79 10.25 -5.68
CA LYS A 34 -18.71 9.76 -6.73
C LYS A 34 -17.97 9.07 -7.89
N ASP A 35 -16.78 9.55 -8.21
CA ASP A 35 -16.02 9.22 -9.42
C ASP A 35 -14.64 8.63 -9.13
N ARG A 36 -14.22 8.57 -7.87
CA ARG A 36 -12.89 8.05 -7.49
C ARG A 36 -12.83 7.55 -6.05
N ILE A 37 -11.81 6.73 -5.81
CA ILE A 37 -11.36 6.35 -4.48
C ILE A 37 -9.90 6.77 -4.37
N PHE A 38 -9.52 7.41 -3.28
CA PHE A 38 -8.12 7.71 -3.00
C PHE A 38 -7.79 7.46 -1.53
N ALA A 39 -6.52 7.14 -1.26
CA ALA A 39 -5.99 7.00 0.08
C ALA A 39 -5.04 8.17 0.35
N GLU A 40 -5.18 8.79 1.53
CA GLU A 40 -4.27 9.81 2.01
C GLU A 40 -3.63 9.37 3.33
N SER A 41 -2.31 9.50 3.44
CA SER A 41 -1.56 9.15 4.65
C SER A 41 -0.35 10.07 4.80
N SER A 42 0.14 10.19 6.03
CA SER A 42 1.43 10.80 6.27
C SER A 42 2.54 9.91 5.73
N ASN A 43 3.62 10.53 5.27
CA ASN A 43 4.74 9.79 4.71
C ASN A 43 6.10 10.41 5.04
N ARG A 44 6.99 9.60 5.64
CA ARG A 44 8.44 9.78 5.57
C ARG A 44 8.99 9.10 4.30
N THR A 45 9.28 9.90 3.28
CA THR A 45 9.79 9.42 1.99
C THR A 45 11.22 8.88 2.11
N HIS A 46 11.50 7.77 1.42
CA HIS A 46 12.87 7.23 1.30
C HIS A 46 13.62 7.85 0.10
N GLY A 47 12.91 8.46 -0.84
CA GLY A 47 13.46 9.16 -2.00
C GLY A 47 12.44 10.10 -2.60
N PHE A 48 12.91 11.00 -3.47
CA PHE A 48 12.07 11.95 -4.21
C PHE A 48 12.25 11.72 -5.71
N GLY A 49 11.15 11.73 -6.45
CA GLY A 49 11.15 11.57 -7.91
C GLY A 49 10.04 10.65 -8.41
N ASN A 50 9.97 10.49 -9.74
CA ASN A 50 9.02 9.61 -10.38
C ASN A 50 9.46 8.15 -10.22
N LEU A 51 8.49 7.27 -9.94
CA LEU A 51 8.72 5.84 -9.88
C LEU A 51 8.98 5.30 -11.30
N ASN A 52 10.10 4.62 -11.48
CA ASN A 52 10.43 3.91 -12.71
C ASN A 52 10.41 2.40 -12.44
N LEU A 53 9.54 1.67 -13.14
CA LEU A 53 9.36 0.23 -12.97
C LEU A 53 10.63 -0.59 -13.17
N THR A 54 11.58 -0.12 -14.00
CA THR A 54 12.83 -0.85 -14.28
C THR A 54 13.89 -0.67 -13.21
N THR A 55 13.85 0.45 -12.48
CA THR A 55 14.84 0.79 -11.44
C THR A 55 14.24 0.80 -10.04
N PHE A 56 12.94 0.51 -9.90
CA PHE A 56 12.27 0.53 -8.62
C PHE A 56 12.70 -0.66 -7.78
N GLU A 57 13.32 -0.36 -6.63
CA GLU A 57 13.64 -1.33 -5.60
C GLU A 57 12.59 -1.24 -4.47
N PRO A 58 11.88 -2.34 -4.17
CA PRO A 58 10.88 -2.34 -3.11
C PRO A 58 11.52 -2.09 -1.74
N PHE A 59 11.03 -1.08 -1.02
CA PHE A 59 11.51 -0.73 0.33
C PHE A 59 10.40 -0.92 1.38
N PRO A 60 10.54 -1.84 2.36
CA PRO A 60 9.54 -2.06 3.38
C PRO A 60 9.66 -0.97 4.46
N LYS A 61 8.72 -0.01 4.45
CA LYS A 61 8.68 1.05 5.45
C LYS A 61 8.51 0.53 6.88
N ASN A 62 7.74 -0.55 7.05
CA ASN A 62 7.50 -1.21 8.34
C ASN A 62 7.78 -2.73 8.23
N PRO A 63 9.04 -3.20 8.25
CA PRO A 63 9.40 -4.58 7.95
C PRO A 63 8.66 -5.63 8.79
N ALA A 64 8.49 -5.37 10.09
CA ALA A 64 7.78 -6.27 10.99
C ALA A 64 6.27 -6.36 10.65
N ILE A 65 5.64 -5.23 10.32
CA ILE A 65 4.22 -5.17 9.96
C ILE A 65 4.00 -5.86 8.61
N SER A 66 4.84 -5.55 7.61
CA SER A 66 4.79 -6.21 6.30
C SER A 66 4.97 -7.73 6.42
N LYS A 67 5.87 -8.19 7.31
CA LYS A 67 6.01 -9.62 7.60
C LYS A 67 4.71 -10.20 8.13
N VAL A 68 4.11 -9.61 9.17
CA VAL A 68 2.83 -10.09 9.72
C VAL A 68 1.76 -10.18 8.65
N PHE A 69 1.59 -9.15 7.82
CA PHE A 69 0.58 -9.12 6.75
C PHE A 69 0.76 -10.25 5.73
N ARG A 70 2.02 -10.58 5.40
CA ARG A 70 2.33 -11.72 4.53
C ARG A 70 2.01 -13.06 5.19
N GLU A 71 2.42 -13.25 6.45
CA GLU A 71 2.16 -14.50 7.18
C GLU A 71 0.65 -14.78 7.35
N ILE A 72 -0.18 -13.74 7.47
CA ILE A 72 -1.64 -13.88 7.61
C ILE A 72 -2.39 -13.83 6.26
N GLY A 73 -1.68 -13.78 5.12
CA GLY A 73 -2.29 -13.79 3.79
C GLY A 73 -3.05 -12.52 3.41
N LEU A 74 -2.67 -11.37 3.99
CA LEU A 74 -3.25 -10.06 3.66
C LEU A 74 -2.38 -9.21 2.73
N ALA A 75 -1.15 -9.62 2.43
CA ALA A 75 -0.29 -8.97 1.45
C ALA A 75 0.60 -10.00 0.72
N ASP A 76 0.83 -9.74 -0.56
CA ASP A 76 1.78 -10.48 -1.38
C ASP A 76 3.23 -9.99 -1.15
N GLU A 77 4.17 -10.49 -1.94
CA GLU A 77 5.55 -9.99 -1.90
C GLU A 77 5.61 -8.48 -2.18
N LEU A 78 6.49 -7.79 -1.46
CA LEU A 78 6.62 -6.33 -1.55
C LEU A 78 6.95 -5.91 -2.99
N GLY A 79 6.16 -4.99 -3.53
CA GLY A 79 6.33 -4.48 -4.90
C GLY A 79 5.66 -5.34 -5.98
N SER A 80 5.03 -6.47 -5.64
CA SER A 80 4.23 -7.27 -6.58
C SER A 80 3.05 -6.49 -7.18
N GLY A 81 2.39 -5.63 -6.40
CA GLY A 81 1.30 -4.78 -6.89
C GLY A 81 1.70 -3.80 -8.00
N MET A 82 2.99 -3.47 -8.14
CA MET A 82 3.49 -2.65 -9.25
C MET A 82 3.83 -3.47 -10.51
N ARG A 83 3.94 -4.80 -10.38
CA ARG A 83 4.37 -5.72 -11.43
C ARG A 83 3.26 -6.67 -11.90
N ASN A 84 2.14 -6.74 -11.17
CA ASN A 84 0.98 -7.55 -11.54
C ASN A 84 0.22 -6.90 -12.70
N THR A 85 0.48 -7.40 -13.91
CA THR A 85 -0.43 -7.41 -15.08
C THR A 85 -1.49 -8.49 -14.93
#